data_AF-A0AAD7XKL7-F1
#
_entry.id   AF-A0AAD7XKL7-F1
#
_cell.length_a   1.000
_cell.length_b   1.000
_cell.length_c   1.000
_cell.angle_alpha   90.00
_cell.angle_beta   90.00
_cell.angle_gamma   90.00
#
_symmetry.space_group_name_H-M   'P 1'
#
loop_
_entity.id
_entity.type
_entity.pdbx_description
1 polymer ?
#
loop_
_entity_poly.entity_id
_entity_poly.type
_entity_poly.pdbx_seq_one_letter_code
_entity_poly.pdbx_strand_id
1 'polypeptide(L)'
;MSLTGDRFRSVLSRRRGGITLALENVRKENVALVARTAEALGVASLHLVYTRDMDAHLRGFGMVSEATRAAQLSRVSRSATDWLDITAHSSVDACVSRLGLDGFDNLVATAPDADTSLYDEAADDWALDRVALLFGSEGHGLSREFLGLATHRVSVPLSGMTQSLNVAACAAIVLGECLRRRDAAGAERPLAPPERHRLEATLLRGPGVPLRYHNKASVKAQARRYKPIFEAQKRREEDEDRPS
;
A
#
# COMPACT_ATOMS: atom_id res chain seq x y z
N MET A 1 27.11 -0.56 5.14
CA MET A 1 27.26 -0.04 3.76
C MET A 1 26.87 1.44 3.81
N SER A 2 27.85 2.36 3.80
CA SER A 2 27.55 3.80 3.82
C SER A 2 26.87 4.18 2.50
N LEU A 3 25.68 4.79 2.56
CA LEU A 3 25.04 5.38 1.39
C LEU A 3 25.85 6.64 1.03
N THR A 4 26.78 6.53 0.09
CA THR A 4 27.39 7.71 -0.54
C THR A 4 26.26 8.56 -1.12
N GLY A 5 26.38 9.90 -1.01
CA GLY A 5 25.32 10.83 -1.43
C GLY A 5 24.81 10.60 -2.86
N ASP A 6 25.67 10.13 -3.76
CA ASP A 6 25.32 9.87 -5.16
C ASP A 6 24.45 8.61 -5.32
N ARG A 7 24.72 7.54 -4.57
CA ARG A 7 23.89 6.33 -4.58
C ARG A 7 22.50 6.62 -4.01
N PHE A 8 22.45 7.42 -2.93
CA PHE A 8 21.20 7.84 -2.31
C PHE A 8 20.32 8.65 -3.28
N ARG A 9 20.90 9.67 -3.93
CA ARG A 9 20.18 10.47 -4.95
C ARG A 9 19.73 9.63 -6.13
N SER A 10 20.58 8.71 -6.60
CA SER A 10 20.24 7.82 -7.72
C SER A 10 19.10 6.86 -7.40
N VAL A 11 19.01 6.34 -6.16
CA VAL A 11 17.87 5.51 -5.74
C VAL A 11 16.59 6.34 -5.71
N LEU A 12 16.61 7.54 -5.11
CA LEU A 12 15.44 8.40 -5.03
C LEU A 12 14.92 8.84 -6.40
N SER A 13 15.81 9.09 -7.37
CA SER A 13 15.41 9.49 -8.73
C SER A 13 14.73 8.36 -9.52
N ARG A 14 14.87 7.10 -9.08
CA ARG A 14 14.26 5.92 -9.73
C ARG A 14 12.98 5.46 -9.03
N ARG A 15 12.57 6.13 -7.95
CA ARG A 15 11.34 5.77 -7.24
C ARG A 15 10.11 6.19 -8.04
N ARG A 16 9.13 5.29 -8.11
CA ARG A 16 7.85 5.44 -8.80
C ARG A 16 6.83 6.01 -7.82
N GLY A 17 6.46 7.27 -7.99
CA GLY A 17 5.51 7.98 -7.13
C GLY A 17 4.05 7.69 -7.47
N GLY A 18 3.17 7.96 -6.49
CA GLY A 18 1.74 7.74 -6.66
C GLY A 18 1.37 6.27 -6.80
N ILE A 19 2.20 5.34 -6.32
CA ILE A 19 1.84 3.93 -6.15
C ILE A 19 2.17 3.55 -4.71
N THR A 20 1.24 2.88 -4.05
CA THR A 20 1.48 2.22 -2.77
C THR A 20 0.74 0.90 -2.70
N LEU A 21 1.12 0.05 -1.73
CA LEU A 21 0.49 -1.23 -1.49
C LEU A 21 -0.06 -1.26 -0.07
N ALA A 22 -1.23 -1.87 0.14
CA ALA A 22 -1.79 -2.14 1.46
C ALA A 22 -2.06 -3.64 1.63
N LEU A 23 -1.51 -4.23 2.70
CA LEU A 23 -1.61 -5.65 3.00
C LEU A 23 -2.45 -5.87 4.26
N GLU A 24 -3.60 -6.49 4.13
CA GLU A 24 -4.49 -6.81 5.24
C GLU A 24 -4.26 -8.24 5.75
N ASN A 25 -3.89 -8.36 7.02
CA ASN A 25 -3.68 -9.62 7.74
C ASN A 25 -2.74 -10.62 7.03
N VAL A 26 -1.82 -10.14 6.20
CA VAL A 26 -0.86 -10.98 5.45
C VAL A 26 0.27 -11.49 6.37
N ARG A 27 0.62 -12.77 6.23
CA ARG A 27 1.71 -13.39 7.00
C ARG A 27 3.08 -12.76 6.69
N LYS A 28 3.95 -12.69 7.70
CA LYS A 28 5.25 -12.00 7.65
C LYS A 28 6.16 -12.46 6.50
N GLU A 29 6.11 -13.74 6.14
CA GLU A 29 6.90 -14.33 5.06
C GLU A 29 6.50 -13.71 3.71
N ASN A 30 5.20 -13.58 3.47
CA ASN A 30 4.68 -12.95 2.26
C ASN A 30 4.84 -11.43 2.28
N VAL A 31 4.71 -10.78 3.45
CA VAL A 31 5.06 -9.35 3.57
C VAL A 31 6.50 -9.09 3.14
N ALA A 32 7.45 -9.97 3.50
CA ALA A 32 8.85 -9.81 3.11
C ALA A 32 9.05 -9.92 1.59
N LEU A 33 8.34 -10.86 0.94
CA LEU A 33 8.39 -11.05 -0.51
C LEU A 33 7.73 -9.87 -1.26
N VAL A 34 6.60 -9.38 -0.77
CA VAL A 34 5.94 -8.19 -1.33
C VAL A 34 6.84 -6.96 -1.17
N ALA A 35 7.37 -6.72 0.02
CA ALA A 35 8.28 -5.61 0.28
C ALA A 35 9.50 -5.65 -0.64
N ARG A 36 10.12 -6.83 -0.83
CA ARG A 36 11.24 -6.99 -1.76
C ARG A 36 10.85 -6.66 -3.21
N THR A 37 9.67 -7.10 -3.65
CA THR A 37 9.18 -6.84 -5.00
C THR A 37 8.88 -5.35 -5.20
N ALA A 38 8.17 -4.73 -4.26
CA ALA A 38 7.83 -3.31 -4.27
C ALA A 38 9.08 -2.43 -4.27
N GLU A 39 10.06 -2.75 -3.41
CA GLU A 39 11.33 -2.02 -3.35
C GLU A 39 12.09 -2.10 -4.67
N ALA A 40 12.23 -3.30 -5.24
CA ALA A 40 12.95 -3.54 -6.49
C ALA A 40 12.30 -2.85 -7.69
N LEU A 41 10.97 -2.70 -7.68
CA LEU A 41 10.19 -2.00 -8.71
C LEU A 41 10.05 -0.49 -8.45
N GLY A 42 10.72 0.04 -7.43
CA GLY A 42 10.81 1.47 -7.18
C GLY A 42 9.64 2.05 -6.38
N VAL A 43 8.73 1.24 -5.85
CA VAL A 43 7.71 1.73 -4.91
C VAL A 43 8.39 2.28 -3.66
N ALA A 44 7.83 3.33 -3.07
CA ALA A 44 8.41 4.01 -1.90
C ALA A 44 7.76 3.63 -0.58
N SER A 45 6.50 3.18 -0.58
CA SER A 45 5.74 2.95 0.65
C SER A 45 4.93 1.66 0.64
N LEU A 46 4.67 1.14 1.83
CA LEU A 46 3.88 -0.07 2.07
C LEU A 46 3.05 0.10 3.34
N HIS A 47 1.78 -0.28 3.29
CA HIS A 47 0.84 -0.18 4.41
C HIS A 47 0.49 -1.58 4.89
N LEU A 48 0.53 -1.80 6.19
CA LEU A 48 0.22 -3.10 6.81
C LEU A 48 -0.96 -2.93 7.75
N VAL A 49 -2.03 -3.70 7.54
CA VAL A 49 -3.24 -3.62 8.33
C VAL A 49 -3.41 -4.93 9.10
N TYR A 50 -3.28 -4.88 10.42
CA TYR A 50 -3.45 -6.05 11.28
C TYR A 50 -4.63 -5.85 12.24
N THR A 51 -5.77 -6.41 11.85
CA THR A 51 -7.04 -6.32 12.58
C THR A 51 -7.15 -7.38 13.69
N ARG A 52 -8.13 -7.23 14.58
CA ARG A 52 -8.33 -8.10 15.76
C ARG A 52 -8.69 -9.57 15.43
N ASP A 53 -9.16 -9.88 14.22
CA ASP A 53 -9.47 -11.27 13.85
C ASP A 53 -8.20 -12.14 13.76
N MET A 54 -7.05 -11.54 13.44
CA MET A 54 -5.76 -12.22 13.55
C MET A 54 -5.33 -12.42 15.01
N ASP A 55 -5.77 -11.57 15.96
CA ASP A 55 -5.51 -11.77 17.39
C ASP A 55 -6.23 -13.01 17.93
N ALA A 56 -7.36 -13.45 17.35
CA ALA A 56 -8.05 -14.66 17.80
C ALA A 56 -7.29 -15.94 17.41
N HIS A 57 -6.70 -15.98 16.20
CA HIS A 57 -5.88 -17.10 15.74
C HIS A 57 -4.49 -17.12 16.43
N LEU A 58 -3.95 -15.94 16.77
CA LEU A 58 -2.68 -15.80 17.50
C LEU A 58 -2.80 -15.97 19.03
N ARG A 59 -4.00 -15.83 19.62
CA ARG A 59 -4.25 -16.10 21.05
C ARG A 59 -3.90 -17.54 21.43
N GLY A 60 -4.03 -18.51 20.52
CA GLY A 60 -3.58 -19.89 20.72
C GLY A 60 -2.07 -20.05 20.94
N PHE A 61 -1.28 -19.01 20.62
CA PHE A 61 0.18 -18.97 20.77
C PHE A 61 0.66 -17.93 21.80
N GLY A 62 -0.23 -17.34 22.62
CA GLY A 62 0.14 -16.48 23.75
C GLY A 62 0.65 -15.07 23.38
N MET A 63 0.22 -14.50 22.25
CA MET A 63 0.83 -13.30 21.67
C MET A 63 -0.23 -12.23 21.31
N VAL A 64 -0.43 -11.21 22.16
CA VAL A 64 -1.44 -10.15 21.91
C VAL A 64 -1.05 -8.77 22.46
N SER A 65 0.15 -8.26 22.18
CA SER A 65 0.48 -6.85 22.48
C SER A 65 0.91 -6.06 21.24
N GLU A 66 0.80 -4.74 21.32
CA GLU A 66 1.32 -3.78 20.33
C GLU A 66 2.83 -4.02 20.07
N ALA A 67 3.58 -4.43 21.10
CA ALA A 67 4.97 -4.84 21.01
C ALA A 67 5.14 -6.15 20.20
N THR A 68 4.17 -7.07 20.24
CA THR A 68 4.18 -8.31 19.44
C THR A 68 3.97 -8.03 17.94
N ARG A 69 3.10 -7.08 17.59
CA ARG A 69 2.93 -6.61 16.20
C ARG A 69 4.23 -5.97 15.68
N ALA A 70 4.83 -5.07 16.45
CA ALA A 70 6.14 -4.50 16.14
C ALA A 70 7.25 -5.57 16.03
N ALA A 71 7.19 -6.64 16.83
CA ALA A 71 8.14 -7.76 16.80
C ALA A 71 7.94 -8.75 15.63
N GLN A 72 6.72 -8.92 15.11
CA GLN A 72 6.51 -9.66 13.86
C GLN A 72 7.06 -8.87 12.68
N LEU A 73 6.83 -7.56 12.69
CA LEU A 73 7.31 -6.64 11.68
C LEU A 73 8.84 -6.49 11.68
N SER A 74 9.50 -6.57 12.84
CA SER A 74 10.97 -6.58 12.95
C SER A 74 11.63 -7.87 12.44
N ARG A 75 10.84 -8.92 12.14
CA ARG A 75 11.30 -10.20 11.59
C ARG A 75 11.02 -10.34 10.09
N VAL A 76 10.31 -9.39 9.49
CA VAL A 76 10.21 -9.26 8.03
C VAL A 76 11.62 -8.91 7.51
N SER A 77 12.11 -9.65 6.53
CA SER A 77 13.50 -9.59 6.01
C SER A 77 14.14 -8.20 6.03
N ARG A 78 15.22 -8.05 6.81
CA ARG A 78 15.98 -6.80 7.02
C ARG A 78 16.57 -6.17 5.76
N SER A 79 16.55 -6.83 4.58
CA SER A 79 17.23 -6.31 3.40
C SER A 79 16.39 -5.38 2.51
N ALA A 80 15.06 -5.50 2.52
CA ALA A 80 14.17 -4.70 1.64
C ALA A 80 13.32 -3.69 2.43
N THR A 81 12.93 -4.03 3.66
CA THR A 81 12.13 -3.16 4.53
C THR A 81 12.87 -1.90 4.97
N ASP A 82 14.19 -1.94 5.00
CA ASP A 82 15.04 -0.79 5.35
C ASP A 82 15.01 0.32 4.27
N TRP A 83 14.49 0.01 3.08
CA TRP A 83 14.46 0.91 1.92
C TRP A 83 13.03 1.36 1.54
N LEU A 84 12.04 1.03 2.37
CA LEU A 84 10.63 1.36 2.18
C LEU A 84 10.07 2.14 3.37
N ASP A 85 9.24 3.14 3.10
CA ASP A 85 8.39 3.76 4.12
C ASP A 85 7.22 2.85 4.47
N ILE A 86 7.42 1.98 5.45
CA ILE A 86 6.39 1.03 5.89
C ILE A 86 5.60 1.61 7.06
N THR A 87 4.29 1.67 6.91
CA THR A 87 3.35 2.13 7.93
C THR A 87 2.41 1.02 8.36
N ALA A 88 2.36 0.73 9.66
CA ALA A 88 1.39 -0.22 10.22
C ALA A 88 0.14 0.49 10.78
N HIS A 89 -1.01 -0.14 10.58
CA HIS A 89 -2.34 0.33 10.94
C HIS A 89 -3.10 -0.70 11.78
N SER A 90 -3.86 -0.20 12.74
CA SER A 90 -4.67 -1.01 13.65
C SER A 90 -6.07 -1.37 13.14
N SER A 91 -6.51 -0.75 12.04
CA SER A 91 -7.79 -1.01 11.38
C SER A 91 -7.78 -0.57 9.91
N VAL A 92 -8.72 -1.08 9.13
CA VAL A 92 -8.95 -0.67 7.73
C VAL A 92 -9.22 0.84 7.67
N ASP A 93 -10.14 1.35 8.49
CA ASP A 93 -10.43 2.79 8.64
C ASP A 93 -9.18 3.67 8.84
N ALA A 94 -8.23 3.23 9.67
CA ALA A 94 -6.99 3.98 9.92
C ALA A 94 -6.08 3.95 8.68
N CYS A 95 -6.01 2.83 7.98
CA CYS A 95 -5.25 2.70 6.75
C CYS A 95 -5.83 3.59 5.64
N VAL A 96 -7.14 3.48 5.38
CA VAL A 96 -7.82 4.24 4.33
C VAL A 96 -7.76 5.74 4.63
N SER A 97 -7.97 6.13 5.89
CA SER A 97 -7.78 7.53 6.30
C SER A 97 -6.36 8.02 5.98
N ARG A 98 -5.32 7.23 6.29
CA ARG A 98 -3.94 7.59 5.98
C ARG A 98 -3.69 7.69 4.46
N LEU A 99 -4.22 6.75 3.69
CA LEU A 99 -4.11 6.74 2.23
C LEU A 99 -4.73 7.99 1.61
N GLY A 100 -5.94 8.36 2.04
CA GLY A 100 -6.59 9.61 1.61
C GLY A 100 -5.76 10.84 1.97
N LEU A 101 -5.18 10.91 3.18
CA LEU A 101 -4.26 12.00 3.57
C LEU A 101 -3.02 12.10 2.67
N ASP A 102 -2.62 10.99 2.02
CA ASP A 102 -1.50 10.92 1.09
C ASP A 102 -1.92 11.09 -0.38
N GLY A 103 -3.19 11.42 -0.63
CA GLY A 103 -3.76 11.61 -1.96
C GLY A 103 -3.88 10.30 -2.74
N PHE A 104 -4.19 9.20 -2.06
CA PHE A 104 -4.50 7.90 -2.66
C PHE A 104 -6.00 7.61 -2.49
N ASP A 105 -6.82 8.29 -3.29
CA ASP A 105 -8.28 8.10 -3.30
C ASP A 105 -8.71 6.93 -4.21
N ASN A 106 -7.84 6.50 -5.12
CA ASN A 106 -8.03 5.35 -5.97
C ASN A 106 -7.52 4.07 -5.27
N LEU A 107 -8.44 3.32 -4.70
CA LEU A 107 -8.20 2.07 -3.97
C LEU A 107 -8.54 0.87 -4.85
N VAL A 108 -7.54 0.10 -5.27
CA VAL A 108 -7.72 -1.03 -6.19
C VAL A 108 -7.57 -2.34 -5.44
N ALA A 109 -8.70 -2.97 -5.15
CA ALA A 109 -8.74 -4.24 -4.45
C ALA A 109 -8.54 -5.43 -5.37
N THR A 110 -7.69 -6.36 -4.95
CA THR A 110 -7.56 -7.65 -5.61
C THR A 110 -8.55 -8.64 -5.02
N ALA A 111 -9.45 -9.15 -5.86
CA ALA A 111 -10.50 -10.08 -5.44
C ALA A 111 -10.73 -11.14 -6.53
N PRO A 112 -10.76 -12.45 -6.19
CA PRO A 112 -10.99 -13.50 -7.17
C PRO A 112 -12.34 -13.41 -7.89
N ASP A 113 -13.34 -12.82 -7.23
CA ASP A 113 -14.72 -12.63 -7.70
C ASP A 113 -14.97 -11.25 -8.33
N ALA A 114 -13.90 -10.48 -8.63
CA ALA A 114 -14.06 -9.20 -9.32
C ALA A 114 -14.45 -9.39 -10.79
N ASP A 115 -15.44 -8.63 -11.23
CA ASP A 115 -15.96 -8.64 -12.62
C ASP A 115 -14.94 -8.08 -13.62
N THR A 116 -14.02 -7.22 -13.18
CA THR A 116 -12.98 -6.61 -14.02
C THR A 116 -11.71 -7.45 -13.97
N SER A 117 -11.29 -7.94 -15.13
CA SER A 117 -9.99 -8.60 -15.29
C SER A 117 -8.85 -7.58 -15.13
N LEU A 118 -7.76 -7.98 -14.48
CA LEU A 118 -6.52 -7.19 -14.41
C LEU A 118 -5.99 -6.80 -15.79
N TYR A 119 -6.26 -7.62 -16.82
CA TYR A 119 -5.79 -7.40 -18.19
C TYR A 119 -6.85 -6.77 -19.10
N ASP A 120 -7.96 -6.28 -18.54
CA ASP A 120 -8.97 -5.57 -19.32
C ASP A 120 -8.43 -4.18 -19.71
N GLU A 121 -8.15 -4.00 -21.01
CA GLU A 121 -7.68 -2.73 -21.59
C GLU A 121 -8.80 -1.67 -21.64
N ALA A 122 -10.08 -2.05 -21.56
CA ALA A 122 -11.16 -1.07 -21.48
C ALA A 122 -11.24 -0.40 -20.10
N ALA A 123 -10.59 -0.97 -19.07
CA ALA A 123 -10.55 -0.49 -17.70
C ALA A 123 -9.22 0.23 -17.39
N ASP A 124 -8.79 1.15 -18.24
CA ASP A 124 -7.42 1.69 -18.23
C ASP A 124 -7.11 2.77 -17.19
N ASP A 125 -8.13 3.39 -16.59
CA ASP A 125 -7.96 4.56 -15.72
C ASP A 125 -7.42 4.25 -14.32
N TRP A 126 -7.70 3.06 -13.76
CA TRP A 126 -7.31 2.73 -12.39
C TRP A 126 -5.79 2.74 -12.18
N ALA A 127 -4.99 2.51 -13.22
CA ALA A 127 -3.53 2.46 -13.12
C ALA A 127 -2.85 3.83 -13.31
N LEU A 128 -3.52 4.79 -13.96
CA LEU A 128 -2.90 6.06 -14.37
C LEU A 128 -2.83 7.08 -13.23
N ASP A 129 -3.79 7.01 -12.30
CA ASP A 129 -3.86 7.87 -11.12
C ASP A 129 -3.11 7.33 -9.90
N ARG A 130 -3.04 8.16 -8.85
CA ARG A 130 -2.39 7.80 -7.58
C ARG A 130 -3.14 6.63 -6.95
N VAL A 131 -2.54 5.45 -6.97
CA VAL A 131 -3.22 4.18 -6.67
C VAL A 131 -2.66 3.50 -5.43
N ALA A 132 -3.56 3.00 -4.58
CA ALA A 132 -3.23 2.06 -3.53
C ALA A 132 -3.75 0.67 -3.90
N LEU A 133 -2.82 -0.25 -4.13
CA LEU A 133 -3.12 -1.64 -4.47
C LEU A 133 -3.36 -2.44 -3.19
N LEU A 134 -4.55 -3.02 -3.04
CA LEU A 134 -4.98 -3.69 -1.82
C LEU A 134 -4.92 -5.20 -1.99
N PHE A 135 -4.30 -5.87 -1.00
CA PHE A 135 -4.16 -7.33 -0.96
C PHE A 135 -4.52 -7.86 0.42
N GLY A 136 -5.23 -8.98 0.45
CA GLY A 136 -5.67 -9.60 1.69
C GLY A 136 -4.93 -10.89 2.03
N SER A 137 -5.27 -11.43 3.19
CA SER A 137 -4.64 -12.62 3.76
C SER A 137 -4.90 -13.88 2.95
N GLU A 138 -4.01 -14.86 3.11
CA GLU A 138 -4.17 -16.17 2.50
C GLU A 138 -5.42 -16.88 3.03
N GLY A 139 -6.26 -17.36 2.11
CA GLY A 139 -7.49 -18.09 2.41
C GLY A 139 -8.73 -17.23 2.59
N HIS A 140 -8.61 -16.02 3.17
CA HIS A 140 -9.78 -15.15 3.40
C HIS A 140 -9.83 -13.93 2.47
N GLY A 141 -8.74 -13.60 1.79
CA GLY A 141 -8.65 -12.40 0.96
C GLY A 141 -8.80 -11.13 1.80
N LEU A 142 -9.30 -10.07 1.15
CA LEU A 142 -9.62 -8.79 1.80
C LEU A 142 -10.93 -8.91 2.57
N SER A 143 -11.04 -8.20 3.69
CA SER A 143 -12.28 -8.11 4.45
C SER A 143 -13.37 -7.39 3.66
N ARG A 144 -14.64 -7.65 3.99
CA ARG A 144 -15.79 -6.93 3.40
C ARG A 144 -15.70 -5.42 3.63
N GLU A 145 -15.14 -5.00 4.77
CA GLU A 145 -14.89 -3.59 5.08
C GLU A 145 -13.93 -2.98 4.03
N PHE A 146 -12.80 -3.64 3.76
CA PHE A 146 -11.83 -3.13 2.80
C PHE A 146 -12.35 -3.18 1.37
N LEU A 147 -13.02 -4.27 0.98
CA LEU A 147 -13.66 -4.41 -0.33
C LEU A 147 -14.76 -3.37 -0.57
N GLY A 148 -15.51 -3.00 0.47
CA GLY A 148 -16.58 -2.00 0.40
C GLY A 148 -16.07 -0.55 0.24
N LEU A 149 -14.80 -0.30 0.56
CA LEU A 149 -14.14 0.99 0.39
C LEU A 149 -13.32 1.09 -0.90
N ALA A 150 -13.13 -0.02 -1.61
CA ALA A 150 -12.35 -0.05 -2.84
C ALA A 150 -13.06 0.68 -3.99
N THR A 151 -12.34 1.55 -4.68
CA THR A 151 -12.79 2.29 -5.86
C THR A 151 -12.92 1.35 -7.06
N HIS A 152 -11.98 0.41 -7.19
CA HIS A 152 -12.02 -0.64 -8.20
C HIS A 152 -11.74 -2.01 -7.57
N ARG A 153 -12.25 -3.05 -8.22
CA ARG A 153 -11.92 -4.43 -7.89
C ARG A 153 -11.41 -5.11 -9.15
N VAL A 154 -10.27 -5.78 -9.05
CA VAL A 154 -9.65 -6.50 -10.17
C VAL A 154 -9.37 -7.94 -9.81
N SER A 155 -9.56 -8.85 -10.77
CA SER A 155 -9.22 -10.26 -10.64
C SER A 155 -8.03 -10.60 -11.54
N VAL A 156 -7.11 -11.43 -11.04
CA VAL A 156 -6.05 -12.01 -11.89
C VAL A 156 -6.65 -13.26 -12.56
N PRO A 157 -6.77 -13.31 -13.90
CA PRO A 157 -7.33 -14.48 -14.58
C PRO A 157 -6.49 -15.74 -14.33
N LEU A 158 -7.16 -16.84 -13.96
CA LEU A 158 -6.53 -18.14 -13.71
C LEU A 158 -7.11 -19.18 -14.66
N SER A 159 -6.23 -19.86 -15.41
CA SER A 159 -6.64 -20.92 -16.36
C SER A 159 -6.44 -22.35 -15.81
N GLY A 160 -6.05 -22.49 -14.55
CA GLY A 160 -5.78 -23.78 -13.91
C GLY A 160 -6.87 -24.18 -12.91
N MET A 161 -6.67 -25.31 -12.22
CA MET A 161 -7.60 -25.79 -11.18
C MET A 161 -7.48 -25.02 -9.85
N THR A 162 -6.42 -24.23 -9.69
CA THR A 162 -6.19 -23.46 -8.46
C THR A 162 -7.12 -22.25 -8.41
N GLN A 163 -7.73 -22.02 -7.24
CA GLN A 163 -8.72 -20.96 -7.03
C GLN A 163 -8.12 -19.58 -6.70
N SER A 164 -6.84 -19.53 -6.31
CA SER A 164 -6.15 -18.28 -5.96
C SER A 164 -4.63 -18.40 -6.05
N LEU A 165 -3.93 -17.31 -6.34
CA LEU A 165 -2.47 -17.24 -6.22
C LEU A 165 -2.02 -16.97 -4.78
N ASN A 166 -0.77 -17.29 -4.48
CA ASN A 166 -0.09 -16.76 -3.30
C ASN A 166 -0.13 -15.22 -3.35
N VAL A 167 -0.41 -14.57 -2.22
CA VAL A 167 -0.57 -13.10 -2.16
C VAL A 167 0.66 -12.32 -2.64
N ALA A 168 1.89 -12.81 -2.39
CA ALA A 168 3.09 -12.15 -2.90
C ALA A 168 3.23 -12.29 -4.42
N ALA A 169 2.85 -13.44 -4.98
CA ALA A 169 2.81 -13.63 -6.44
C ALA A 169 1.72 -12.75 -7.08
N CYS A 170 0.54 -12.68 -6.47
CA CYS A 170 -0.54 -11.78 -6.91
C CYS A 170 -0.08 -10.32 -6.90
N ALA A 171 0.56 -9.87 -5.80
CA ALA A 171 1.09 -8.52 -5.69
C ALA A 171 2.14 -8.19 -6.74
N ALA A 172 3.03 -9.14 -7.05
CA ALA A 172 4.02 -8.97 -8.12
C ALA A 172 3.36 -8.78 -9.50
N ILE A 173 2.34 -9.59 -9.81
CA ILE A 173 1.61 -9.52 -11.09
C ILE A 173 0.86 -8.20 -11.22
N VAL A 174 0.10 -7.81 -10.19
CA VAL A 174 -0.74 -6.60 -10.21
C VAL A 174 0.12 -5.34 -10.23
N LEU A 175 1.19 -5.29 -9.44
CA LEU A 175 2.12 -4.16 -9.45
C LEU A 175 2.85 -4.07 -10.80
N GLY A 176 3.29 -5.20 -11.36
CA GLY A 176 3.93 -5.25 -12.67
C GLY A 176 3.02 -4.72 -13.77
N GLU A 177 1.74 -5.11 -13.77
CA GLU A 177 0.76 -4.62 -14.72
C GLU A 177 0.47 -3.12 -14.56
N CYS A 178 0.31 -2.64 -13.32
CA CYS A 178 0.13 -1.22 -13.04
C CYS A 178 1.30 -0.39 -13.60
N LEU A 179 2.54 -0.85 -13.40
CA LEU A 179 3.72 -0.19 -13.94
C LEU A 179 3.78 -0.27 -15.47
N ARG A 180 3.46 -1.42 -16.06
CA ARG A 180 3.41 -1.60 -17.52
C ARG A 180 2.43 -0.61 -18.17
N ARG A 181 1.22 -0.45 -17.60
CA ARG A 181 0.21 0.48 -18.11
C ARG A 181 0.68 1.94 -18.00
N ARG A 182 1.28 2.31 -16.87
CA ARG A 182 1.86 3.65 -16.69
C ARG A 182 2.98 3.96 -17.68
N ASP A 183 3.90 3.02 -17.84
CA ASP A 183 5.03 3.18 -18.76
C ASP A 183 4.53 3.28 -20.22
N ALA A 184 3.54 2.47 -20.60
CA ALA A 184 2.91 2.53 -21.92
C ALA A 184 2.18 3.86 -22.19
N ALA A 185 1.54 4.44 -21.16
CA ALA A 185 0.86 5.72 -21.26
C ALA A 185 1.79 6.94 -21.09
N GLY A 186 3.08 6.75 -20.81
CA GLY A 186 4.00 7.83 -20.45
C GLY A 186 3.63 8.54 -19.14
N ALA A 187 2.84 7.89 -18.27
CA ALA A 187 2.31 8.42 -17.02
C ALA A 187 3.25 8.14 -15.83
N GLU A 188 4.56 8.09 -16.06
CA GLU A 188 5.55 7.95 -14.98
C GLU A 188 5.51 9.17 -14.08
N ARG A 189 5.46 8.95 -12.75
CA ARG A 189 5.41 10.03 -11.77
C ARG A 189 6.61 9.94 -10.82
N PRO A 190 7.36 11.03 -10.60
CA PRO A 190 8.33 11.07 -9.49
C PRO A 190 7.58 11.09 -8.15
N LEU A 191 8.29 10.83 -7.05
CA LEU A 191 7.71 10.96 -5.71
C LEU A 191 7.23 12.38 -5.46
N ALA A 192 5.98 12.52 -5.02
CA ALA A 192 5.47 13.80 -4.52
C ALA A 192 6.28 14.21 -3.27
N PRO A 193 6.38 15.53 -2.95
CA PRO A 193 7.18 16.00 -1.82
C PRO A 193 6.91 15.27 -0.48
N PRO A 194 5.64 14.95 -0.10
CA PRO A 194 5.37 14.20 1.12
C PRO A 194 5.91 12.77 1.10
N GLU A 195 5.76 12.04 -0.02
CA GLU A 195 6.27 10.68 -0.20
C GLU A 195 7.80 10.67 -0.14
N ARG A 196 8.43 11.61 -0.86
CA ARG A 196 9.88 11.76 -0.90
C ARG A 196 10.46 12.04 0.48
N HIS A 197 9.86 12.99 1.21
CA HIS A 197 10.35 13.36 2.54
C HIS A 197 10.26 12.18 3.52
N ARG A 198 9.18 11.40 3.48
CA ARG A 198 9.06 10.21 4.35
C ARG A 198 10.10 9.15 4.01
N LEU A 199 10.29 8.87 2.72
CA LEU A 199 11.29 7.91 2.27
C LEU A 199 12.70 8.38 2.64
N GLU A 200 13.06 9.63 2.37
CA GLU A 200 14.36 10.21 2.76
C GLU A 200 14.61 10.05 4.26
N ALA A 201 13.62 10.39 5.10
CA ALA A 201 13.72 10.22 6.54
C ALA A 201 13.90 8.74 6.96
N THR A 202 13.30 7.79 6.24
CA THR A 202 13.49 6.35 6.45
C THR A 202 14.90 5.91 6.05
N LEU A 203 15.37 6.32 4.87
CA LEU A 203 16.70 5.96 4.37
C LEU A 203 17.84 6.55 5.23
N LEU A 204 17.66 7.77 5.76
CA LEU A 204 18.64 8.42 6.63
C LEU A 204 18.74 7.77 8.02
N ARG A 205 17.67 7.14 8.51
CA ARG A 205 17.68 6.38 9.77
C ARG A 205 18.57 5.15 9.70
N GLY A 206 18.81 4.64 8.48
CA GLY A 206 19.64 3.47 8.25
C GLY A 206 18.96 2.16 8.65
N PRO A 207 19.66 1.03 8.42
CA PRO A 207 19.10 -0.30 8.61
C PRO A 207 18.78 -0.62 10.07
N GLY A 208 17.66 -1.29 10.33
CA GLY A 208 17.29 -1.78 11.68
C GLY A 208 16.58 -0.79 12.60
N VAL A 209 16.13 0.36 12.09
CA VAL A 209 15.28 1.30 12.86
C VAL A 209 13.83 0.82 12.85
N PRO A 210 13.14 0.79 14.02
CA PRO A 210 11.78 0.25 14.12
C PRO A 210 10.80 1.00 13.21
N LEU A 211 9.89 0.22 12.61
CA LEU A 211 8.90 0.67 11.64
C LEU A 211 7.93 1.70 12.26
N ARG A 212 7.39 2.60 11.42
CA ARG A 212 6.44 3.61 11.88
C ARG A 212 5.10 2.95 12.18
N TYR A 213 4.60 3.14 13.40
CA TYR A 213 3.30 2.65 13.81
C TYR A 213 2.33 3.83 14.02
N HIS A 214 1.15 3.76 13.40
CA HIS A 214 0.08 4.73 13.61
C HIS A 214 -1.14 4.05 14.24
N ASN A 215 -1.60 4.58 15.37
CA ASN A 215 -2.81 4.11 16.05
C ASN A 215 -4.04 4.94 15.65
N LYS A 216 -5.25 4.42 15.92
CA LYS A 216 -6.52 5.08 15.56
C LYS A 216 -6.63 6.52 16.10
N ALA A 217 -6.05 6.81 17.28
CA ALA A 217 -6.05 8.14 17.86
C ALA A 217 -5.13 9.13 17.11
N SER A 218 -3.94 8.69 16.70
CA SER A 218 -2.98 9.53 15.96
C SER A 218 -3.45 9.82 14.54
N VAL A 219 -4.09 8.83 13.89
CA VAL A 219 -4.72 9.03 12.57
C VAL A 219 -5.94 9.93 12.67
N LYS A 220 -6.81 9.78 13.68
CA LYS A 220 -7.99 10.65 13.87
C LYS A 220 -7.62 12.11 14.20
N ALA A 221 -6.51 12.33 14.91
CA ALA A 221 -5.96 13.67 15.15
C ALA A 221 -5.44 14.31 13.85
N GLN A 222 -4.78 13.54 12.98
CA GLN A 222 -4.38 14.00 11.65
C GLN A 222 -5.59 14.22 10.73
N ALA A 223 -6.54 13.30 10.67
CA ALA A 223 -7.76 13.41 9.87
C ALA A 223 -8.59 14.63 10.27
N ARG A 224 -8.73 14.94 11.57
CA ARG A 224 -9.38 16.20 12.03
C ARG A 224 -8.65 17.46 11.53
N ARG A 225 -7.34 17.40 11.38
CA ARG A 225 -6.50 18.50 10.90
C ARG A 225 -6.59 18.71 9.39
N TYR A 226 -6.82 17.65 8.62
CA TYR A 226 -6.83 17.70 7.16
C TYR A 226 -8.23 17.59 6.52
N LYS A 227 -9.26 17.11 7.23
CA LYS A 227 -10.64 17.03 6.74
C LYS A 227 -11.17 18.35 6.13
N PRO A 228 -10.90 19.54 6.72
CA PRO A 228 -11.32 20.80 6.10
C PRO A 228 -10.61 21.10 4.78
N ILE A 229 -9.38 20.59 4.60
CA ILE A 229 -8.56 20.79 3.40
C ILE A 229 -9.08 19.90 2.26
N PHE A 230 -9.39 18.63 2.55
CA PHE A 230 -10.00 17.71 1.58
C PHE A 230 -11.41 18.14 1.17
N GLU A 231 -12.24 18.58 2.13
CA GLU A 231 -13.57 19.12 1.82
C GLU A 231 -13.49 20.42 1.00
N ALA A 232 -12.44 21.22 1.18
CA ALA A 232 -12.23 22.43 0.39
C ALA A 232 -11.70 22.15 -1.03
N GLN A 233 -10.89 21.09 -1.22
CA GLN A 233 -10.41 20.67 -2.54
C GLN A 233 -11.55 20.05 -3.35
N LYS A 234 -12.32 19.14 -2.74
CA LYS A 234 -13.48 18.52 -3.38
C LYS A 234 -14.53 19.54 -3.82
N ARG A 235 -14.79 20.57 -3.00
CA ARG A 235 -15.70 21.68 -3.37
C ARG A 235 -15.19 22.52 -4.53
N ARG A 236 -13.87 22.71 -4.65
CA ARG A 236 -13.28 23.47 -5.77
C ARG A 236 -13.37 22.69 -7.07
N GLU A 237 -13.15 21.39 -7.03
CA GLU A 237 -13.31 20.50 -8.19
C GLU A 237 -14.78 20.41 -8.62
N GLU A 238 -15.73 20.33 -7.67
CA GLU A 238 -17.17 20.35 -7.93
C GLU A 238 -17.69 21.70 -8.47
N ASP A 239 -17.05 22.82 -8.10
CA ASP A 239 -17.39 24.16 -8.61
C ASP A 239 -16.76 24.43 -9.99
N GLU A 240 -15.63 23.81 -10.33
CA GLU A 240 -15.00 23.90 -11.66
C GLU A 240 -15.77 23.07 -12.74
N ASP A 241 -16.45 22.00 -12.34
CA ASP A 241 -17.27 21.14 -13.22
C ASP A 241 -18.73 21.59 -13.38
N ARG A 242 -19.12 22.74 -12.83
CA ARG A 242 -20.47 23.29 -13.02
C ARG A 242 -20.59 23.97 -14.39
N PRO A 243 -21.46 23.48 -15.30
CA PRO A 243 -21.69 24.16 -16.57
C PRO A 243 -22.30 25.55 -16.32
N SER A 244 -21.82 26.52 -17.08
CA SER A 244 -22.26 27.93 -17.07
C SER A 244 -23.73 28.09 -17.44
#